data_AF-A0A1Q6DHS0-F1
#
_entry.id   AF-A0A1Q6DHS0-F1
#
_cell.length_a   1.000
_cell.length_b   1.000
_cell.length_c   1.000
_cell.angle_alpha   90.00
_cell.angle_beta   90.00
_cell.angle_gamma   90.00
#
_symmetry.space_group_name_H-M   'P 1'
#
loop_
_entity.id
_entity.type
_entity.pdbx_description
1 polymer ?
#
loop_
_entity_poly.entity_id
_entity_poly.type
_entity_poly.pdbx_seq_one_letter_code
_entity_poly.pdbx_strand_id
1 'polypeptide(L)'
;MTDRDKKLIRNSTAEFLIFTGQTGEQSIEARYEDETIWLTQQLMAKLFQSSKQNISHHIRSIFEEGELNPEATVKKYLTVRQEGKRQVQRELEYYNLDMIISVGYRVNSVRATQFRQWATQVLREFAIKGYVLDKKRMENGAFLGEDYFERLLEEIREIRLSERRFYQKITDIYATSVDYNRDAPTTKAFFAKVRNKLHFAIHGHTAAELILQRADSTKANMGLTTWEKAPDGKILKTDVAVAKNYLAKEELEALGRIVNAYLDLAEERALRKIPMTMEDWAKRLDAFLEFTERDILQHSGKVSADIAKAHAESEFEKYRIVQDRLFESDFDRIVKQIESAGEEKPEKE
;
A
#
# COMPACT_ATOMS: atom_id res chain seq x y z
N MET A 1 -41.71 -13.16 -10.32
CA MET A 1 -40.42 -13.64 -10.86
C MET A 1 -39.66 -12.41 -11.31
N THR A 2 -38.56 -11.97 -10.72
CA THR A 2 -37.75 -12.43 -9.59
C THR A 2 -36.93 -11.21 -9.19
N ASP A 3 -36.71 -11.09 -7.88
CA ASP A 3 -36.01 -10.03 -7.20
C ASP A 3 -34.64 -9.74 -7.85
N ARG A 4 -34.37 -8.49 -8.24
CA ARG A 4 -33.02 -8.11 -8.69
C ARG A 4 -32.22 -7.74 -7.45
N ASP A 5 -31.39 -8.68 -7.03
CA ASP A 5 -30.31 -8.54 -6.06
C ASP A 5 -29.62 -7.16 -6.16
N LYS A 6 -29.98 -6.26 -5.25
CA LYS A 6 -29.16 -5.08 -4.94
C LYS A 6 -27.97 -5.57 -4.13
N LYS A 7 -26.92 -5.99 -4.82
CA LYS A 7 -25.62 -6.30 -4.22
C LYS A 7 -25.06 -5.04 -3.55
N LEU A 8 -25.15 -5.00 -2.22
CA LEU A 8 -24.52 -4.02 -1.35
C LEU A 8 -23.03 -4.40 -1.21
N ILE A 9 -22.16 -3.75 -1.98
CA ILE A 9 -20.70 -3.91 -1.87
C ILE A 9 -20.15 -2.66 -1.14
N ARG A 10 -19.14 -2.79 -0.26
CA ARG A 10 -18.59 -1.68 0.56
C ARG A 10 -17.08 -1.76 0.76
N ASN A 11 -16.42 -0.60 0.70
CA ASN A 11 -15.09 -0.29 1.27
C ASN A 11 -15.21 0.92 2.24
N SER A 12 -14.47 0.91 3.37
CA SER A 12 -14.30 1.89 4.50
C SER A 12 -15.56 2.49 5.17
N THR A 13 -16.56 2.80 4.36
CA THR A 13 -18.00 2.94 4.64
C THR A 13 -18.60 1.92 5.63
N ALA A 14 -18.02 0.74 5.72
CA ALA A 14 -18.60 -0.38 6.45
C ALA A 14 -18.52 -0.25 7.96
N GLU A 15 -17.50 0.41 8.53
CA GLU A 15 -17.43 0.61 9.98
C GLU A 15 -18.53 1.57 10.46
N PHE A 16 -18.79 2.64 9.69
CA PHE A 16 -19.93 3.53 9.92
C PHE A 16 -21.28 2.80 9.84
N LEU A 17 -21.39 1.82 8.95
CA LEU A 17 -22.61 1.01 8.86
C LEU A 17 -22.65 -0.13 9.89
N ILE A 18 -21.52 -0.53 10.48
CA ILE A 18 -21.45 -1.39 11.66
C ILE A 18 -21.90 -0.62 12.91
N PHE A 19 -21.60 0.68 13.04
CA PHE A 19 -22.21 1.54 14.07
C PHE A 19 -23.75 1.49 14.00
N THR A 20 -24.31 1.45 12.78
CA THR A 20 -25.77 1.26 12.62
C THR A 20 -26.24 -0.16 12.98
N GLY A 21 -25.45 -1.20 12.67
CA GLY A 21 -25.83 -2.60 12.89
C GLY A 21 -25.65 -3.14 14.32
N GLN A 22 -24.66 -2.67 15.08
CA GLN A 22 -24.36 -3.16 16.44
C GLN A 22 -25.38 -2.71 17.50
N THR A 23 -26.31 -1.80 17.16
CA THR A 23 -27.23 -1.19 18.13
C THR A 23 -28.67 -1.67 18.06
N GLY A 24 -28.95 -2.76 17.34
CA GLY A 24 -30.19 -3.54 17.48
C GLY A 24 -31.47 -2.90 16.93
N GLU A 25 -31.41 -1.76 16.22
CA GLU A 25 -32.57 -1.12 15.60
C GLU A 25 -32.39 -0.88 14.09
N GLN A 26 -33.51 -0.92 13.35
CA GLN A 26 -33.68 -0.78 11.89
C GLN A 26 -32.44 -0.28 11.11
N SER A 27 -31.88 -1.18 10.30
CA SER A 27 -30.80 -0.88 9.34
C SER A 27 -31.09 0.41 8.56
N ILE A 28 -30.12 1.32 8.56
CA ILE A 28 -30.15 2.50 7.69
C ILE A 28 -29.66 2.05 6.31
N GLU A 29 -30.56 2.02 5.33
CA GLU A 29 -30.19 1.77 3.95
C GLU A 29 -29.46 2.99 3.38
N ALA A 30 -28.13 2.87 3.27
CA ALA A 30 -27.27 3.87 2.65
C ALA A 30 -26.98 3.49 1.20
N ARG A 31 -26.83 4.51 0.34
CA ARG A 31 -26.35 4.31 -1.04
C ARG A 31 -24.82 4.24 -1.00
N TYR A 32 -24.23 3.37 -1.82
CA TYR A 32 -22.80 3.27 -2.04
C TYR A 32 -22.50 3.44 -3.52
N GLU A 33 -21.66 4.41 -3.85
CA GLU A 33 -21.31 4.79 -5.23
C GLU A 33 -19.98 5.55 -5.20
N ASP A 34 -19.11 5.32 -6.19
CA ASP A 34 -17.76 5.90 -6.27
C ASP A 34 -16.94 5.75 -4.99
N GLU A 35 -16.92 4.51 -4.48
CA GLU A 35 -16.20 4.10 -3.27
C GLU A 35 -16.60 4.81 -1.95
N THR A 36 -17.65 5.64 -1.95
CA THR A 36 -18.12 6.38 -0.77
C THR A 36 -19.60 6.10 -0.41
N ILE A 37 -19.98 6.41 0.83
CA ILE A 37 -21.37 6.44 1.30
C ILE A 37 -22.05 7.70 0.82
N TRP A 38 -23.31 7.55 0.46
CA TRP A 38 -24.24 8.65 0.22
C TRP A 38 -25.45 8.53 1.13
N LEU A 39 -25.72 9.57 1.92
CA LEU A 39 -26.93 9.69 2.76
C LEU A 39 -27.72 10.96 2.43
N THR A 40 -29.04 10.88 2.53
CA THR A 40 -29.88 12.08 2.54
C THR A 40 -29.85 12.73 3.93
N GLN A 41 -30.22 14.01 4.02
CA GLN A 41 -30.39 14.70 5.32
C GLN A 41 -31.33 13.94 6.27
N GLN A 42 -32.37 13.30 5.74
CA GLN A 42 -33.32 12.53 6.53
C GLN A 42 -32.67 11.27 7.14
N LEU A 43 -31.81 10.60 6.39
CA LEU A 43 -31.08 9.43 6.88
C LEU A 43 -30.01 9.85 7.91
N MET A 44 -29.31 10.96 7.68
CA MET A 44 -28.39 11.53 8.68
C MET A 44 -29.10 11.93 9.97
N ALA A 45 -30.30 12.51 9.87
CA ALA A 45 -31.14 12.82 11.02
C ALA A 45 -31.50 11.57 11.82
N LYS A 46 -31.89 10.47 11.15
CA LYS A 46 -32.17 9.18 11.81
C LYS A 46 -30.92 8.61 12.48
N LEU A 47 -29.80 8.59 11.77
CA LEU A 47 -28.51 8.09 12.23
C LEU A 47 -28.03 8.78 13.49
N PHE A 48 -28.00 10.11 13.48
CA PHE A 48 -27.52 10.90 14.60
C PHE A 48 -28.62 11.25 15.61
N GLN A 49 -29.82 10.67 15.50
CA GLN A 49 -30.97 10.98 16.35
C GLN A 49 -31.15 12.50 16.53
N SER A 50 -31.19 13.21 15.40
CA SER A 50 -31.35 14.67 15.33
C SER A 50 -32.51 15.04 14.40
N SER A 51 -32.81 16.32 14.27
CA SER A 51 -33.82 16.81 13.33
C SER A 51 -33.21 17.10 11.96
N LYS A 52 -33.99 16.93 10.89
CA LYS A 52 -33.56 17.29 9.52
C LYS A 52 -33.13 18.77 9.45
N GLN A 53 -33.82 19.64 10.17
CA GLN A 53 -33.52 21.07 10.25
C GLN A 53 -32.13 21.31 10.85
N ASN A 54 -31.79 20.61 11.93
CA ASN A 54 -30.47 20.72 12.55
C ASN A 54 -29.35 20.20 11.63
N ILE A 55 -29.59 19.08 10.94
CA ILE A 55 -28.66 18.58 9.91
C ILE A 55 -28.47 19.63 8.80
N SER A 56 -29.55 20.21 8.29
CA SER A 56 -29.49 21.25 7.25
C SER A 56 -28.70 22.49 7.70
N HIS A 57 -28.86 22.88 8.96
CA HIS A 57 -28.12 23.98 9.56
C HIS A 57 -26.60 23.68 9.59
N HIS A 58 -26.20 22.49 10.05
CA HIS A 58 -24.79 22.12 10.07
C HIS A 58 -24.18 22.01 8.68
N ILE A 59 -24.89 21.42 7.70
CA ILE A 59 -24.41 21.34 6.31
C ILE A 59 -24.15 22.74 5.75
N ARG A 60 -25.07 23.69 6.00
CA ARG A 60 -24.89 25.07 5.53
C ARG A 60 -23.66 25.73 6.16
N SER A 61 -23.50 25.60 7.48
CA SER A 61 -22.34 26.18 8.18
C SER A 61 -21.02 25.54 7.75
N ILE A 62 -20.98 24.23 7.43
CA ILE A 62 -19.81 23.55 6.86
C ILE A 62 -19.40 24.18 5.52
N PHE A 63 -20.37 24.47 4.65
CA PHE A 63 -20.10 25.12 3.38
C PHE A 63 -19.72 26.60 3.51
N GLU A 64 -20.37 27.34 4.41
CA GLU A 64 -20.06 28.75 4.68
C GLU A 64 -18.64 28.94 5.25
N GLU A 65 -18.17 27.97 6.05
CA GLU A 65 -16.81 27.96 6.60
C GLU A 65 -15.75 27.48 5.60
N GLY A 66 -16.18 26.97 4.43
CA GLY A 66 -15.27 26.42 3.42
C GLY A 66 -14.60 25.11 3.82
N GLU A 67 -15.11 24.40 4.84
CA GLU A 67 -14.55 23.10 5.26
C GLU A 67 -14.69 22.05 4.15
N LEU A 68 -15.82 22.07 3.43
CA LEU A 68 -16.09 21.16 2.31
C LEU A 68 -16.62 21.92 1.09
N ASN A 69 -16.29 21.43 -0.11
CA ASN A 69 -16.84 21.96 -1.36
C ASN A 69 -18.18 21.28 -1.69
N PRO A 70 -19.28 22.04 -1.93
CA PRO A 70 -20.56 21.48 -2.35
C PRO A 70 -20.50 20.58 -3.58
N GLU A 71 -19.70 20.93 -4.61
CA GLU A 71 -19.63 20.17 -5.87
C GLU A 71 -19.01 18.78 -5.68
N ALA A 72 -18.10 18.65 -4.72
CA ALA A 72 -17.44 17.38 -4.41
C ALA A 72 -18.24 16.50 -3.44
N THR A 73 -19.14 17.09 -2.65
CA THR A 73 -19.78 16.42 -1.50
C THR A 73 -21.29 16.22 -1.66
N VAL A 74 -21.92 16.80 -2.68
CA VAL A 74 -23.35 16.68 -2.95
C VAL A 74 -23.61 16.05 -4.31
N LYS A 75 -24.46 15.02 -4.33
CA LYS A 75 -25.02 14.45 -5.56
C LYS A 75 -26.53 14.44 -5.53
N LYS A 76 -27.13 14.68 -6.69
CA LYS A 76 -28.58 14.61 -6.87
C LYS A 76 -28.96 13.28 -7.50
N TYR A 77 -29.91 12.58 -6.88
CA TYR A 77 -30.42 11.31 -7.38
C TYR A 77 -31.92 11.34 -7.55
N LEU A 78 -32.39 10.84 -8.69
CA LEU A 78 -33.81 10.60 -8.93
C LEU A 78 -34.30 9.44 -8.04
N THR A 79 -35.26 9.75 -7.20
CA THR A 79 -35.91 8.80 -6.30
C THR A 79 -37.40 8.73 -6.63
N VAL A 80 -37.88 7.52 -6.94
CA VAL A 80 -39.30 7.26 -7.17
C VAL A 80 -39.93 6.81 -5.85
N ARG A 81 -40.95 7.53 -5.40
CA ARG A 81 -41.74 7.16 -4.21
C ARG A 81 -43.21 6.99 -4.59
N GLN A 82 -43.83 5.94 -4.06
CA GLN A 82 -45.29 5.76 -4.08
C GLN A 82 -45.93 6.64 -2.99
N GLU A 83 -46.76 7.59 -3.39
CA GLU A 83 -47.59 8.39 -2.47
C GLU A 83 -49.07 8.13 -2.78
N GLY A 84 -49.72 7.35 -1.92
CA GLY A 84 -51.09 6.88 -2.14
C GLY A 84 -51.18 5.95 -3.35
N LYS A 85 -51.79 6.41 -4.44
CA LYS A 85 -51.90 5.67 -5.72
C LYS A 85 -50.96 6.22 -6.82
N ARG A 86 -50.17 7.26 -6.55
CA ARG A 86 -49.35 7.96 -7.55
C ARG A 86 -47.88 7.65 -7.33
N GLN A 87 -47.16 7.34 -8.41
CA GLN A 87 -45.70 7.36 -8.40
C GLN A 87 -45.21 8.79 -8.65
N VAL A 88 -44.44 9.33 -7.71
CA VAL A 88 -43.85 10.66 -7.80
C VAL A 88 -42.34 10.51 -7.89
N GLN A 89 -41.75 11.08 -8.94
CA GLN A 89 -40.30 11.17 -9.09
C GLN A 89 -39.83 12.48 -8.46
N ARG A 90 -38.79 12.39 -7.62
CA ARG A 90 -38.19 13.56 -6.96
C ARG A 90 -36.69 13.46 -7.07
N GLU A 91 -36.06 14.57 -7.35
CA GLU A 91 -34.63 14.70 -7.21
C GLU A 91 -34.31 14.96 -5.74
N LEU A 92 -33.51 14.09 -5.13
CA LEU A 92 -33.07 14.23 -3.74
C LEU A 92 -31.57 14.43 -3.69
N GLU A 93 -31.14 15.34 -2.82
CA GLU A 93 -29.73 15.53 -2.50
C GLU A 93 -29.24 14.46 -1.53
N TYR A 94 -28.07 13.92 -1.87
CA TYR A 94 -27.31 12.99 -1.08
C TYR A 94 -25.94 13.59 -0.81
N TYR A 95 -25.43 13.32 0.38
CA TYR A 95 -24.18 13.85 0.89
C TYR A 95 -23.20 12.70 1.13
N ASN A 96 -21.95 12.92 0.75
CA ASN A 96 -20.89 11.91 0.80
C ASN A 96 -20.42 11.61 2.25
N LEU A 97 -19.45 10.70 2.39
CA LEU A 97 -18.91 10.31 3.71
C LEU A 97 -18.29 11.47 4.47
N ASP A 98 -17.58 12.38 3.79
CA ASP A 98 -16.94 13.53 4.44
C ASP A 98 -17.97 14.43 5.12
N MET A 99 -19.05 14.77 4.38
CA MET A 99 -20.14 15.56 4.95
C MET A 99 -20.81 14.85 6.13
N ILE A 100 -21.02 13.54 6.03
CA ILE A 100 -21.60 12.74 7.11
C ILE A 100 -20.72 12.79 8.37
N ILE A 101 -19.40 12.67 8.21
CA ILE A 101 -18.43 12.76 9.31
C ILE A 101 -18.47 14.16 9.94
N SER A 102 -18.34 15.22 9.13
CA SER A 102 -18.35 16.61 9.60
C SER A 102 -19.64 16.96 10.37
N VAL A 103 -20.79 16.54 9.86
CA VAL A 103 -22.08 16.69 10.57
C VAL A 103 -22.08 15.90 11.88
N GLY A 104 -21.58 14.66 11.89
CA GLY A 104 -21.47 13.84 13.10
C GLY A 104 -20.64 14.48 14.21
N TYR A 105 -19.63 15.27 13.86
CA TYR A 105 -18.84 16.04 14.83
C TYR A 105 -19.59 17.25 15.40
N ARG A 106 -20.47 17.89 14.61
CA ARG A 106 -21.20 19.11 15.00
C ARG A 106 -22.54 18.83 15.70
N VAL A 107 -23.17 17.69 15.45
CA VAL A 107 -24.46 17.34 16.06
C VAL A 107 -24.29 17.04 17.55
N ASN A 108 -25.16 17.64 18.37
CA ASN A 108 -25.24 17.37 19.80
C ASN A 108 -26.32 16.34 20.11
N SER A 109 -25.95 15.05 20.08
CA SER A 109 -26.82 13.95 20.51
C SER A 109 -26.01 12.82 21.13
N VAL A 110 -26.69 11.89 21.81
CA VAL A 110 -26.05 10.68 22.36
C VAL A 110 -25.42 9.86 21.25
N ARG A 111 -26.10 9.71 20.10
CA ARG A 111 -25.57 8.99 18.93
C ARG A 111 -24.35 9.67 18.31
N ALA A 112 -24.40 10.99 18.16
CA ALA A 112 -23.24 11.76 17.68
C ALA A 112 -22.06 11.67 18.66
N THR A 113 -22.34 11.61 19.96
CA THR A 113 -21.31 11.41 20.99
C THR A 113 -20.65 10.03 20.88
N GLN A 114 -21.45 8.97 20.71
CA GLN A 114 -20.93 7.61 20.46
C GLN A 114 -20.12 7.54 19.16
N PHE A 115 -20.60 8.18 18.09
CA PHE A 115 -19.87 8.30 16.83
C PHE A 115 -18.50 8.97 17.02
N ARG A 116 -18.44 10.10 17.73
CA ARG A 116 -17.16 10.78 18.03
C ARG A 116 -16.23 9.94 18.90
N GLN A 117 -16.74 9.22 19.89
CA GLN A 117 -15.94 8.29 20.70
C GLN A 117 -15.33 7.19 19.84
N TRP A 118 -16.13 6.59 18.96
CA TRP A 118 -15.67 5.58 18.01
C TRP A 118 -14.62 6.15 17.05
N ALA A 119 -14.88 7.29 16.40
CA ALA A 119 -13.93 7.92 15.47
C ALA A 119 -12.61 8.29 16.16
N THR A 120 -12.69 8.79 17.40
CA THR A 120 -11.50 9.09 18.22
C THR A 120 -10.71 7.83 18.57
N GLN A 121 -11.39 6.70 18.80
CA GLN A 121 -10.73 5.41 19.02
C GLN A 121 -10.00 4.93 17.77
N VAL A 122 -10.62 5.04 16.58
CA VAL A 122 -10.01 4.71 15.29
C VAL A 122 -8.75 5.55 15.06
N LEU A 123 -8.85 6.88 15.25
CA LEU A 123 -7.70 7.78 15.10
C LEU A 123 -6.59 7.47 16.12
N ARG A 124 -6.95 7.14 17.37
CA ARG A 124 -5.98 6.74 18.39
C ARG A 124 -5.28 5.43 18.03
N GLU A 125 -6.02 4.45 17.54
CA GLU A 125 -5.46 3.18 17.11
C GLU A 125 -4.48 3.37 15.96
N PHE A 126 -4.88 4.17 14.97
CA PHE A 126 -4.00 4.56 13.86
C PHE A 126 -2.74 5.28 14.37
N ALA A 127 -2.89 6.26 15.28
CA ALA A 127 -1.75 7.02 15.82
C ALA A 127 -0.75 6.14 16.59
N ILE A 128 -1.21 5.08 17.26
CA ILE A 128 -0.34 4.18 18.04
C ILE A 128 0.28 3.09 17.16
N LYS A 129 -0.51 2.47 16.28
CA LYS A 129 -0.09 1.28 15.51
C LYS A 129 0.39 1.60 14.10
N GLY A 130 0.03 2.76 13.56
CA GLY A 130 0.23 3.15 12.17
C GLY A 130 -0.77 2.55 11.18
N TYR A 131 -1.77 1.80 11.65
CA TYR A 131 -2.80 1.16 10.81
C TYR A 131 -4.08 0.85 11.61
N VAL A 132 -5.21 0.69 10.91
CA VAL A 132 -6.49 0.23 11.46
C VAL A 132 -7.04 -0.88 10.55
N LEU A 133 -7.49 -1.99 11.14
CA LEU A 133 -8.06 -3.13 10.41
C LEU A 133 -9.36 -3.61 11.05
N ASP A 134 -10.41 -3.76 10.23
CA ASP A 134 -11.67 -4.39 10.64
C ASP A 134 -11.55 -5.93 10.56
N LYS A 135 -11.00 -6.53 11.62
CA LYS A 135 -10.73 -7.99 11.70
C LYS A 135 -12.00 -8.84 11.54
N LYS A 136 -13.10 -8.44 12.19
CA LYS A 136 -14.35 -9.21 12.15
C LYS A 136 -14.89 -9.31 10.73
N ARG A 137 -14.71 -8.27 9.92
CA ARG A 137 -15.15 -8.27 8.53
C ARG A 137 -14.24 -9.10 7.63
N MET A 138 -12.93 -9.10 7.90
CA MET A 138 -11.98 -9.98 7.21
C MET A 138 -12.28 -11.45 7.47
N GLU A 139 -12.58 -11.83 8.71
CA GLU A 139 -12.87 -13.21 9.10
C GLU A 139 -14.18 -13.74 8.49
N ASN A 140 -15.19 -12.89 8.34
CA ASN A 140 -16.53 -13.30 7.91
C ASN A 140 -16.77 -13.24 6.39
N GLY A 141 -15.79 -12.79 5.59
CA GLY A 141 -15.75 -12.86 4.11
C GLY A 141 -16.87 -12.14 3.32
N ALA A 142 -17.98 -11.77 3.95
CA ALA A 142 -19.24 -11.51 3.26
C ALA A 142 -19.39 -10.08 2.67
N PHE A 143 -18.35 -9.23 2.74
CA PHE A 143 -18.58 -7.82 2.47
C PHE A 143 -17.36 -7.05 1.94
N LEU A 144 -16.13 -7.52 2.18
CA LEU A 144 -14.94 -7.03 1.50
C LEU A 144 -14.84 -7.87 0.22
N GLY A 145 -14.75 -7.25 -0.96
CA GLY A 145 -14.53 -8.03 -2.19
C GLY A 145 -13.31 -8.94 -2.04
N GLU A 146 -13.28 -10.08 -2.74
CA GLU A 146 -12.13 -11.01 -2.73
C GLU A 146 -10.79 -10.28 -2.93
N ASP A 147 -10.80 -9.22 -3.75
CA ASP A 147 -9.68 -8.31 -4.00
C ASP A 147 -9.10 -7.60 -2.76
N TYR A 148 -9.89 -7.31 -1.71
CA TYR A 148 -9.40 -6.46 -0.61
C TYR A 148 -8.35 -7.17 0.24
N PHE A 149 -8.57 -8.45 0.54
CA PHE A 149 -7.61 -9.23 1.31
C PHE A 149 -6.31 -9.45 0.53
N GLU A 150 -6.43 -9.78 -0.76
CA GLU A 150 -5.28 -9.94 -1.65
C GLU A 150 -4.51 -8.62 -1.83
N ARG A 151 -5.20 -7.48 -2.03
CA ARG A 151 -4.55 -6.16 -2.10
C ARG A 151 -3.81 -5.81 -0.81
N LEU A 152 -4.41 -6.05 0.36
CA LEU A 152 -3.72 -5.79 1.63
C LEU A 152 -2.49 -6.70 1.80
N LEU A 153 -2.60 -7.97 1.42
CA LEU A 153 -1.45 -8.88 1.42
C LEU A 153 -0.37 -8.40 0.46
N GLU A 154 -0.73 -7.89 -0.71
CA GLU A 154 0.18 -7.31 -1.69
C GLU A 154 0.87 -6.05 -1.13
N GLU A 155 0.14 -5.11 -0.55
CA GLU A 155 0.71 -3.93 0.13
C GLU A 155 1.67 -4.33 1.26
N ILE A 156 1.29 -5.30 2.10
CA ILE A 156 2.18 -5.81 3.16
C ILE A 156 3.43 -6.47 2.55
N ARG A 157 3.29 -7.20 1.42
CA ARG A 157 4.42 -7.79 0.71
C ARG A 157 5.34 -6.70 0.15
N GLU A 158 4.81 -5.67 -0.50
CA GLU A 158 5.60 -4.53 -1.00
C GLU A 158 6.34 -3.81 0.13
N ILE A 159 5.69 -3.55 1.27
CA ILE A 159 6.34 -2.96 2.46
C ILE A 159 7.48 -3.88 2.96
N ARG A 160 7.25 -5.20 2.99
CA ARG A 160 8.26 -6.20 3.38
C ARG A 160 9.41 -6.31 2.36
N LEU A 161 9.15 -6.04 1.08
CA LEU A 161 10.13 -6.04 -0.01
C LEU A 161 11.07 -4.83 0.03
N SER A 162 10.86 -3.86 0.94
CA SER A 162 11.90 -2.89 1.27
C SER A 162 13.16 -3.62 1.77
N GLU A 163 14.20 -3.58 0.93
CA GLU A 163 15.37 -4.47 0.97
C GLU A 163 16.12 -4.50 2.31
N ARG A 164 16.06 -3.40 3.08
CA ARG A 164 16.64 -3.34 4.41
C ARG A 164 16.00 -4.37 5.35
N ARG A 165 14.68 -4.54 5.31
CA ARG A 165 13.98 -5.55 6.12
C ARG A 165 14.11 -6.95 5.52
N PHE A 166 14.26 -7.08 4.21
CA PHE A 166 14.37 -8.36 3.50
C PHE A 166 15.58 -9.18 3.93
N TYR A 167 16.80 -8.65 3.77
CA TYR A 167 18.01 -9.38 4.19
C TYR A 167 18.17 -9.40 5.71
N GLN A 168 17.58 -8.44 6.43
CA GLN A 168 17.51 -8.50 7.90
C GLN A 168 16.73 -9.73 8.36
N LYS A 169 15.56 -10.03 7.78
CA LYS A 169 14.78 -11.22 8.16
C LYS A 169 15.50 -12.53 7.90
N ILE A 170 16.19 -12.62 6.76
CA ILE A 170 17.07 -13.75 6.46
C ILE A 170 18.13 -13.83 7.58
N THR A 171 18.82 -12.72 7.86
CA THR A 171 19.81 -12.63 8.95
C THR A 171 19.25 -13.04 10.30
N ASP A 172 18.00 -12.68 10.63
CA ASP A 172 17.37 -12.99 11.91
C ASP A 172 17.21 -14.50 12.13
N ILE A 173 16.84 -15.26 11.09
CA ILE A 173 16.79 -16.74 11.16
C ILE A 173 18.18 -17.31 11.36
N TYR A 174 19.14 -16.87 10.54
CA TYR A 174 20.50 -17.38 10.62
C TYR A 174 21.18 -16.99 11.94
N ALA A 175 20.76 -15.88 12.55
CA ALA A 175 21.20 -15.48 13.89
C ALA A 175 20.69 -16.43 15.00
N THR A 176 19.68 -17.27 14.72
CA THR A 176 19.25 -18.34 15.64
C THR A 176 20.17 -19.56 15.63
N SER A 177 21.11 -19.63 14.68
CA SER A 177 22.01 -20.77 14.57
C SER A 177 22.99 -20.84 15.74
N VAL A 178 23.29 -22.07 16.15
CA VAL A 178 24.17 -22.33 17.30
C VAL A 178 25.61 -21.86 17.04
N ASP A 179 26.03 -21.87 15.77
CA ASP A 179 27.34 -21.46 15.28
C ASP A 179 27.38 -20.05 14.69
N TYR A 180 26.30 -19.25 14.85
CA TYR A 180 26.25 -17.90 14.33
C TYR A 180 27.22 -16.96 15.07
N ASN A 181 28.06 -16.27 14.30
CA ASN A 181 28.87 -15.16 14.78
C ASN A 181 28.87 -14.03 13.75
N ARG A 182 28.33 -12.86 14.13
CA ARG A 182 28.19 -11.69 13.25
C ARG A 182 29.51 -11.23 12.63
N ASP A 183 30.60 -11.30 13.38
CA ASP A 183 31.90 -10.77 12.96
C ASP A 183 32.76 -11.82 12.23
N ALA A 184 32.32 -13.08 12.23
CA ALA A 184 33.06 -14.15 11.58
C ALA A 184 33.05 -13.99 10.04
N PRO A 185 34.21 -14.14 9.37
CA PRO A 185 34.28 -14.14 7.91
C PRO A 185 33.40 -15.22 7.26
N THR A 186 33.23 -16.36 7.94
CA THR A 186 32.36 -17.47 7.51
C THR A 186 30.91 -17.02 7.37
N THR A 187 30.39 -16.22 8.31
CA THR A 187 29.03 -15.66 8.27
C THR A 187 28.84 -14.71 7.09
N LYS A 188 29.82 -13.85 6.81
CA LYS A 188 29.77 -12.94 5.64
C LYS A 188 29.77 -13.71 4.33
N ALA A 189 30.64 -14.71 4.19
CA ALA A 189 30.70 -15.59 3.03
C ALA A 189 29.40 -16.37 2.85
N PHE A 190 28.82 -16.84 3.95
CA PHE A 190 27.54 -17.54 3.98
C PHE A 190 26.40 -16.68 3.43
N PHE A 191 26.22 -15.46 3.95
CA PHE A 191 25.17 -14.56 3.47
C PHE A 191 25.35 -14.20 2.00
N ALA A 192 26.59 -14.01 1.55
CA ALA A 192 26.87 -13.78 0.13
C ALA A 192 26.46 -14.99 -0.73
N LYS A 193 26.71 -16.22 -0.27
CA LYS A 193 26.31 -17.46 -0.95
C LYS A 193 24.79 -17.60 -1.02
N VAL A 194 24.09 -17.40 0.10
CA VAL A 194 22.61 -17.45 0.15
C VAL A 194 21.99 -16.41 -0.77
N ARG A 195 22.49 -15.16 -0.73
CA ARG A 195 22.03 -14.11 -1.63
C ARG A 195 22.17 -14.50 -3.09
N ASN A 196 23.34 -15.00 -3.50
CA ASN A 196 23.59 -15.39 -4.89
C ASN A 196 22.70 -16.58 -5.32
N LYS A 197 22.43 -17.54 -4.43
CA LYS A 197 21.48 -18.63 -4.71
C LYS A 197 20.06 -18.12 -4.96
N LEU A 198 19.59 -17.18 -4.14
CA LEU A 198 18.25 -16.60 -4.31
C LEU A 198 18.12 -15.81 -5.62
N HIS A 199 19.12 -15.00 -5.98
CA HIS A 199 19.15 -14.31 -7.27
C HIS A 199 19.15 -15.31 -8.44
N PHE A 200 19.99 -16.34 -8.36
CA PHE A 200 20.11 -17.35 -9.41
C PHE A 200 18.80 -18.14 -9.60
N ALA A 201 18.10 -18.49 -8.53
CA ALA A 201 16.83 -19.21 -8.58
C ALA A 201 15.66 -18.41 -9.19
N ILE A 202 15.80 -17.09 -9.33
CA ILE A 202 14.79 -16.21 -9.92
C ILE A 202 15.08 -15.92 -11.39
N HIS A 203 16.33 -15.58 -11.69
CA HIS A 203 16.69 -15.00 -13.00
C HIS A 203 17.99 -15.58 -13.58
N GLY A 204 18.51 -16.68 -13.05
CA GLY A 204 19.66 -17.41 -13.61
C GLY A 204 21.02 -16.71 -13.51
N HIS A 205 21.11 -15.64 -12.72
CA HIS A 205 22.35 -14.87 -12.56
C HIS A 205 22.66 -14.65 -11.07
N THR A 206 23.94 -14.59 -10.72
CA THR A 206 24.37 -14.05 -9.42
C THR A 206 24.10 -12.54 -9.37
N ALA A 207 24.11 -11.97 -8.16
CA ALA A 207 23.94 -10.52 -7.99
C ALA A 207 24.97 -9.70 -8.80
N ALA A 208 26.21 -10.16 -8.88
CA ALA A 208 27.27 -9.50 -9.64
C ALA A 208 27.07 -9.60 -11.16
N GLU A 209 26.68 -10.78 -11.66
CA GLU A 209 26.37 -10.98 -13.08
C GLU A 209 25.17 -10.14 -13.52
N LEU A 210 24.13 -10.05 -12.67
CA LEU A 210 22.95 -9.24 -12.92
C LEU A 210 23.32 -7.75 -13.12
N ILE A 211 24.10 -7.20 -12.18
CA ILE A 211 24.57 -5.81 -12.25
C ILE A 211 25.38 -5.59 -13.53
N LEU A 212 26.33 -6.48 -13.83
CA LEU A 212 27.17 -6.36 -15.03
C LEU A 212 26.33 -6.36 -16.32
N GLN A 213 25.27 -7.16 -16.36
CA GLN A 213 24.40 -7.29 -17.53
C GLN A 213 23.41 -6.12 -17.68
N ARG A 214 22.89 -5.59 -16.58
CA ARG A 214 21.77 -4.64 -16.59
C ARG A 214 22.15 -3.19 -16.39
N ALA A 215 23.26 -2.91 -15.72
CA ALA A 215 23.76 -1.54 -15.55
C ALA A 215 24.26 -1.01 -16.90
N ASP A 216 23.52 -0.04 -17.45
CA ASP A 216 23.74 0.49 -18.80
C ASP A 216 23.28 1.95 -18.87
N SER A 217 24.24 2.87 -19.00
CA SER A 217 24.01 4.32 -19.05
C SER A 217 23.18 4.79 -20.25
N THR A 218 23.00 3.95 -21.27
CA THR A 218 22.19 4.28 -22.45
C THR A 218 20.70 4.04 -22.22
N LYS A 219 20.33 3.28 -21.19
CA LYS A 219 18.93 3.00 -20.83
C LYS A 219 18.38 4.07 -19.89
N ALA A 220 17.06 4.22 -19.90
CA ALA A 220 16.35 5.02 -18.90
C ALA A 220 16.75 4.54 -17.49
N ASN A 221 17.05 5.49 -16.59
CA ASN A 221 17.44 5.20 -15.21
C ASN A 221 18.63 4.22 -15.10
N MET A 222 19.50 4.14 -16.11
CA MET A 222 20.57 3.16 -16.21
C MET A 222 20.16 1.68 -16.19
N GLY A 223 18.89 1.39 -16.48
CA GLY A 223 18.30 0.06 -16.31
C GLY A 223 17.85 -0.24 -14.88
N LEU A 224 17.92 0.72 -13.96
CA LEU A 224 17.30 0.60 -12.64
C LEU A 224 15.78 0.68 -12.76
N THR A 225 15.10 -0.20 -12.04
CA THR A 225 13.65 -0.23 -11.88
C THR A 225 13.20 0.45 -10.59
N THR A 226 14.08 0.51 -9.58
CA THR A 226 13.85 1.14 -8.28
C THR A 226 15.16 1.62 -7.65
N TRP A 227 15.13 2.61 -6.78
CA TRP A 227 16.27 3.16 -6.01
C TRP A 227 15.74 3.91 -4.78
N GLU A 228 16.62 4.39 -3.89
CA GLU A 228 16.21 4.96 -2.60
C GLU A 228 15.15 6.07 -2.69
N LYS A 229 15.18 6.87 -3.76
CA LYS A 229 14.22 7.96 -4.00
C LYS A 229 13.36 7.76 -5.25
N ALA A 230 13.18 6.52 -5.70
CA ALA A 230 12.34 6.25 -6.87
C ALA A 230 10.86 6.64 -6.62
N PRO A 231 10.11 7.04 -7.66
CA PRO A 231 10.57 7.28 -9.04
C PRO A 231 11.09 8.72 -9.27
N ASP A 232 10.85 9.64 -8.34
CA ASP A 232 11.00 11.09 -8.58
C ASP A 232 12.36 11.68 -8.17
N GLY A 233 13.19 10.96 -7.44
CA GLY A 233 14.49 11.44 -6.95
C GLY A 233 15.67 10.98 -7.80
N LYS A 234 16.81 11.64 -7.61
CA LYS A 234 18.06 11.26 -8.29
C LYS A 234 18.56 9.89 -7.84
N ILE A 235 19.08 9.13 -8.79
CA ILE A 235 19.88 7.93 -8.56
C ILE A 235 21.20 8.36 -7.92
N LEU A 236 21.58 7.70 -6.83
CA LEU A 236 22.85 7.89 -6.16
C LEU A 236 23.83 6.78 -6.54
N LYS A 237 25.12 7.06 -6.39
CA LYS A 237 26.18 6.08 -6.61
C LYS A 237 26.04 4.83 -5.72
N THR A 238 25.42 4.97 -4.55
CA THR A 238 25.12 3.86 -3.65
C THR A 238 24.03 2.93 -4.20
N ASP A 239 23.10 3.45 -5.01
CA ASP A 239 21.98 2.66 -5.58
C ASP A 239 22.44 1.74 -6.71
N VAL A 240 23.45 2.14 -7.49
CA VAL A 240 23.87 1.40 -8.69
C VAL A 240 24.62 0.10 -8.37
N ALA A 241 25.16 -0.03 -7.16
CA ALA A 241 25.86 -1.24 -6.71
C ALA A 241 24.90 -2.29 -6.11
N VAL A 242 23.59 -2.03 -6.10
CA VAL A 242 22.58 -2.89 -5.49
C VAL A 242 21.86 -3.69 -6.57
N ALA A 243 22.03 -5.01 -6.54
CA ALA A 243 21.49 -5.90 -7.57
C ALA A 243 19.95 -5.86 -7.67
N LYS A 244 19.21 -5.73 -6.55
CA LYS A 244 17.73 -5.69 -6.64
C LYS A 244 17.23 -4.54 -7.48
N ASN A 245 17.96 -3.43 -7.48
CA ASN A 245 17.50 -2.19 -8.09
C ASN A 245 17.39 -2.33 -9.61
N TYR A 246 17.94 -3.41 -10.18
CA TYR A 246 17.82 -3.78 -11.59
C TYR A 246 16.80 -4.91 -11.86
N LEU A 247 16.08 -5.41 -10.85
CA LEU A 247 15.09 -6.47 -11.01
C LEU A 247 13.79 -5.94 -11.60
N ALA A 248 13.22 -6.65 -12.56
CA ALA A 248 11.86 -6.38 -13.03
C ALA A 248 10.84 -6.59 -11.90
N LYS A 249 9.63 -6.00 -12.05
CA LYS A 249 8.57 -6.11 -11.04
C LYS A 249 8.25 -7.58 -10.74
N GLU A 250 8.14 -8.40 -11.78
CA GLU A 250 7.81 -9.82 -11.68
C GLU A 250 8.92 -10.62 -10.98
N GLU A 251 10.18 -10.27 -11.22
CA GLU A 251 11.33 -10.91 -10.57
C GLU A 251 11.44 -10.53 -9.10
N LEU A 252 11.18 -9.26 -8.76
CA LEU A 252 11.14 -8.77 -7.39
C LEU A 252 10.02 -9.46 -6.60
N GLU A 253 8.83 -9.58 -7.20
CA GLU A 253 7.70 -10.30 -6.61
C GLU A 253 8.02 -11.78 -6.41
N ALA A 254 8.58 -12.44 -7.43
CA ALA A 254 8.95 -13.85 -7.34
C ALA A 254 10.01 -14.08 -6.24
N LEU A 255 11.02 -13.21 -6.16
CA LEU A 255 12.02 -13.22 -5.09
C LEU A 255 11.38 -13.07 -3.71
N GLY A 256 10.44 -12.13 -3.58
CA GLY A 256 9.67 -11.92 -2.36
C GLY A 256 8.87 -13.14 -1.93
N ARG A 257 8.20 -13.81 -2.88
CA ARG A 257 7.38 -15.00 -2.61
C ARG A 257 8.24 -16.17 -2.11
N ILE A 258 9.35 -16.47 -2.78
CA ILE A 258 10.29 -17.54 -2.37
C ILE A 258 10.81 -17.28 -0.97
N VAL A 259 11.30 -16.06 -0.72
CA VAL A 259 11.91 -15.76 0.57
C VAL A 259 10.89 -15.84 1.68
N ASN A 260 9.69 -15.25 1.54
CA ASN A 260 8.66 -15.39 2.58
C ASN A 260 8.32 -16.86 2.86
N ALA A 261 8.13 -17.69 1.83
CA ALA A 261 7.87 -19.12 2.01
C ALA A 261 9.01 -19.85 2.75
N TYR A 262 10.26 -19.49 2.46
CA TYR A 262 11.42 -20.04 3.19
C TYR A 262 11.50 -19.52 4.63
N LEU A 263 11.20 -18.24 4.88
CA LEU A 263 11.17 -17.66 6.22
C LEU A 263 10.12 -18.35 7.09
N ASP A 264 8.91 -18.60 6.56
CA ASP A 264 7.83 -19.26 7.30
C ASP A 264 8.24 -20.70 7.70
N LEU A 265 8.91 -21.43 6.79
CA LEU A 265 9.46 -22.77 7.07
C LEU A 265 10.54 -22.74 8.16
N ALA A 266 11.36 -21.69 8.16
CA ALA A 266 12.41 -21.51 9.14
C ALA A 266 11.87 -21.11 10.52
N GLU A 267 10.90 -20.20 10.55
CA GLU A 267 10.22 -19.76 11.78
C GLU A 267 9.55 -20.95 12.48
N GLU A 268 8.83 -21.80 11.76
CA GLU A 268 8.22 -23.02 12.31
C GLU A 268 9.24 -23.93 13.00
N ARG A 269 10.45 -24.05 12.44
CA ARG A 269 11.52 -24.86 13.05
C ARG A 269 12.11 -24.21 14.30
N ALA A 270 12.29 -22.89 14.26
CA ALA A 270 12.74 -22.12 15.42
C ALA A 270 11.72 -22.23 16.57
N LEU A 271 10.42 -22.13 16.28
CA LEU A 271 9.33 -22.32 17.25
C LEU A 271 9.32 -23.73 17.86
N ARG A 272 9.63 -24.75 17.05
CA ARG A 272 9.80 -26.13 17.51
C ARG A 272 11.11 -26.39 18.28
N LYS A 273 11.94 -25.35 18.46
CA LYS A 273 13.22 -25.41 19.18
C LYS A 273 14.17 -26.48 18.61
N ILE A 274 14.13 -26.67 17.29
CA ILE A 274 15.06 -27.57 16.61
C ILE A 274 16.39 -26.81 16.47
N PRO A 275 17.47 -27.26 17.11
CA PRO A 275 18.77 -26.60 16.96
C PRO A 275 19.27 -26.75 15.52
N MET A 276 19.79 -25.67 14.96
CA MET A 276 20.24 -25.59 13.57
C MET A 276 21.60 -24.90 13.51
N THR A 277 22.50 -25.41 12.67
CA THR A 277 23.70 -24.66 12.28
C THR A 277 23.44 -23.82 11.03
N MET A 278 24.34 -22.89 10.72
CA MET A 278 24.32 -22.13 9.47
C MET A 278 24.32 -23.06 8.25
N GLU A 279 25.11 -24.13 8.30
CA GLU A 279 25.19 -25.14 7.23
C GLU A 279 23.88 -25.93 7.08
N ASP A 280 23.22 -26.29 8.18
CA ASP A 280 21.92 -26.97 8.14
C ASP A 280 20.87 -26.12 7.42
N TRP A 281 20.87 -24.81 7.69
CA TRP A 281 19.99 -23.89 6.98
C TRP A 281 20.35 -23.76 5.49
N ALA A 282 21.63 -23.71 5.11
CA ALA A 282 22.01 -23.72 3.69
C ALA A 282 21.52 -24.97 2.96
N LYS A 283 21.65 -26.15 3.56
CA LYS A 283 21.13 -27.40 2.98
C LYS A 283 19.62 -27.38 2.83
N ARG A 284 18.92 -26.78 3.80
CA ARG A 284 17.46 -26.62 3.73
C ARG A 284 17.01 -25.65 2.66
N LEU A 285 17.76 -24.55 2.47
CA LEU A 285 17.50 -23.63 1.37
C LEU A 285 17.65 -24.36 0.04
N ASP A 286 18.69 -25.18 -0.13
CA ASP A 286 18.89 -25.96 -1.36
C ASP A 286 17.73 -26.93 -1.59
N ALA A 287 17.34 -27.71 -0.58
CA ALA A 287 16.19 -28.61 -0.67
C ALA A 287 14.87 -27.88 -0.98
N PHE A 288 14.70 -26.67 -0.45
CA PHE A 288 13.52 -25.85 -0.73
C PHE A 288 13.50 -25.33 -2.18
N LEU A 289 14.64 -24.85 -2.69
CA LEU A 289 14.76 -24.42 -4.08
C LEU A 289 14.57 -25.59 -5.05
N GLU A 290 15.11 -26.77 -4.74
CA GLU A 290 14.92 -27.99 -5.53
C GLU A 290 13.45 -28.43 -5.55
N PHE A 291 12.80 -28.45 -4.37
CA PHE A 291 11.38 -28.80 -4.24
C PHE A 291 10.45 -27.85 -5.01
N THR A 292 10.86 -26.59 -5.20
CA THR A 292 10.11 -25.60 -5.97
C THR A 292 10.50 -25.57 -7.45
N GLU A 293 11.22 -26.59 -7.94
CA GLU A 293 11.65 -26.76 -9.32
C GLU A 293 12.50 -25.60 -9.85
N ARG A 294 13.38 -25.05 -9.01
CA ARG A 294 14.26 -23.93 -9.36
C ARG A 294 15.71 -24.35 -9.51
N ASP A 295 16.39 -23.68 -10.42
CA ASP A 295 17.83 -23.87 -10.61
C ASP A 295 18.60 -23.39 -9.38
N ILE A 296 19.50 -24.25 -8.90
CA ILE A 296 20.35 -23.97 -7.74
C ILE A 296 21.74 -23.62 -8.24
N LEU A 297 22.27 -22.51 -7.72
CA LEU A 297 23.64 -22.11 -7.99
C LEU A 297 24.64 -23.10 -7.37
N GLN A 298 25.28 -23.91 -8.21
CA GLN A 298 26.31 -24.90 -7.81
C GLN A 298 27.76 -24.35 -7.91
N HIS A 299 27.95 -23.16 -8.49
CA HIS A 299 29.26 -22.53 -8.68
C HIS A 299 29.30 -21.11 -8.07
N SER A 300 30.47 -20.47 -8.03
CA SER A 300 30.63 -19.14 -7.40
C SER A 300 30.18 -17.96 -8.27
N GLY A 301 29.50 -18.20 -9.39
CA GLY A 301 29.32 -17.22 -10.48
C GLY A 301 30.58 -17.04 -11.34
N LYS A 302 30.46 -16.27 -12.43
CA LYS A 302 31.55 -15.94 -13.36
C LYS A 302 32.14 -14.54 -13.15
N VAL A 303 31.44 -13.68 -12.41
CA VAL A 303 31.78 -12.26 -12.23
C VAL A 303 32.00 -11.96 -10.75
N SER A 304 33.07 -11.24 -10.43
CA SER A 304 33.33 -10.80 -9.06
C SER A 304 32.50 -9.56 -8.69
N ALA A 305 32.21 -9.41 -7.40
CA ALA A 305 31.46 -8.25 -6.90
C ALA A 305 32.18 -6.92 -7.20
N ASP A 306 33.51 -6.90 -7.13
CA ASP A 306 34.31 -5.69 -7.39
C ASP A 306 34.25 -5.28 -8.86
N ILE A 307 34.29 -6.25 -9.79
CA ILE A 307 34.16 -5.98 -11.23
C ILE A 307 32.76 -5.44 -11.53
N ALA A 308 31.71 -6.08 -11.01
CA ALA A 308 30.34 -5.64 -11.21
C ALA A 308 30.09 -4.23 -10.64
N LYS A 309 30.62 -3.95 -9.44
CA LYS A 309 30.54 -2.63 -8.82
C LYS A 309 31.28 -1.57 -9.63
N ALA A 310 32.52 -1.84 -10.05
CA ALA A 310 33.29 -0.90 -10.86
C ALA A 310 32.60 -0.59 -12.20
N HIS A 311 32.00 -1.61 -12.83
CA HIS A 311 31.18 -1.43 -14.05
C HIS A 311 29.99 -0.52 -13.79
N ALA A 312 29.17 -0.81 -12.77
CA ALA A 312 27.99 -0.01 -12.47
C ALA A 312 28.33 1.44 -12.09
N GLU A 313 29.40 1.65 -11.33
CA GLU A 313 29.90 2.99 -11.01
C GLU A 313 30.40 3.73 -12.26
N SER A 314 31.06 3.04 -13.18
CA SER A 314 31.50 3.64 -14.45
C SER A 314 30.33 4.06 -15.34
N GLU A 315 29.31 3.20 -15.46
CA GLU A 315 28.06 3.55 -16.15
C GLU A 315 27.33 4.71 -15.44
N PHE A 316 27.41 4.78 -14.11
CA PHE A 316 26.79 5.87 -13.35
C PHE A 316 27.43 7.22 -13.66
N GLU A 317 28.75 7.30 -13.76
CA GLU A 317 29.42 8.55 -14.11
C GLU A 317 29.02 9.04 -15.52
N LYS A 318 28.78 8.12 -16.47
CA LYS A 318 28.27 8.46 -17.81
C LYS A 318 26.82 8.98 -17.73
N TYR A 319 25.96 8.27 -16.99
CA TYR A 319 24.55 8.62 -16.86
C TYR A 319 24.31 9.86 -16.02
N ARG A 320 25.17 10.16 -15.04
CA ARG A 320 25.01 11.32 -14.14
C ARG A 320 24.86 12.62 -14.93
N ILE A 321 25.60 12.77 -16.03
CA ILE A 321 25.51 13.93 -16.93
C ILE A 321 24.12 14.04 -17.55
N VAL A 322 23.55 12.91 -17.97
CA VAL A 322 22.18 12.85 -18.53
C VAL A 322 21.15 13.15 -17.45
N GLN A 323 21.28 12.53 -16.27
CA GLN A 323 20.39 12.75 -15.14
C GLN A 323 20.39 14.21 -14.68
N ASP A 324 21.55 14.83 -14.49
CA ASP A 324 21.65 16.21 -14.02
C ASP A 324 21.06 17.21 -15.02
N ARG A 325 21.06 16.87 -16.31
CA ARG A 325 20.43 17.69 -17.35
C ARG A 325 18.91 17.53 -17.41
N LEU A 326 18.40 16.33 -17.13
CA LEU A 326 16.97 16.01 -17.24
C LEU A 326 16.20 16.16 -15.92
N PHE A 327 16.90 16.21 -14.79
CA PHE A 327 16.27 16.27 -13.48
C PHE A 327 15.72 17.67 -13.19
N GLU A 328 14.43 17.75 -12.92
CA GLU A 328 13.74 18.97 -12.47
C GLU A 328 13.39 18.83 -10.99
N SER A 329 13.91 19.75 -10.17
CA SER A 329 13.59 19.79 -8.74
C SER A 329 12.19 20.35 -8.49
N ASP A 330 11.66 20.14 -7.27
CA ASP A 330 10.39 20.74 -6.86
C ASP A 330 10.42 22.28 -6.95
N PHE A 331 11.59 22.89 -6.71
CA PHE A 331 11.78 24.32 -6.91
C PHE A 331 11.62 24.70 -8.39
N ASP A 332 12.25 23.95 -9.30
CA ASP A 332 12.16 24.22 -10.75
C ASP A 332 10.72 24.04 -11.25
N ARG A 333 10.00 23.04 -10.74
CA ARG A 333 8.58 22.81 -11.04
C ARG A 333 7.71 23.97 -10.55
N ILE A 334 7.95 24.45 -9.33
CA ILE A 334 7.21 25.59 -8.75
C ILE A 334 7.51 26.88 -9.52
N VAL A 335 8.77 27.14 -9.89
CA VAL A 335 9.13 28.31 -10.71
C VAL A 335 8.42 28.28 -12.05
N LYS A 336 8.42 27.14 -12.75
CA LYS A 336 7.68 27.00 -14.01
C LYS A 336 6.17 27.21 -13.86
N GLN A 337 5.57 26.73 -12.76
CA GLN A 337 4.15 26.95 -12.47
C GLN A 337 3.83 28.42 -12.18
N ILE A 338 4.73 29.14 -11.52
CA ILE A 338 4.58 30.58 -11.25
C ILE A 338 4.75 31.38 -12.56
N GLU A 339 5.71 31.00 -13.40
CA GLU A 339 5.93 31.63 -14.71
C GLU A 339 4.74 31.39 -15.65
N SER A 340 4.19 30.17 -15.71
CA SER A 340 3.01 29.87 -16.51
C SER A 340 1.73 30.51 -15.99
N ALA A 341 1.58 30.64 -14.66
CA ALA A 341 0.45 31.36 -14.05
C ALA A 341 0.56 32.89 -14.21
N GLY A 342 1.77 33.43 -14.38
CA GLY A 342 2.01 34.84 -14.67
C GLY A 342 1.69 35.26 -16.11
N GLU A 343 1.62 34.30 -17.04
CA GLU A 343 1.24 34.54 -18.45
C GLU A 343 -0.29 34.50 -18.66
N GLU A 344 -1.06 33.88 -17.77
CA GLU A 344 -2.53 33.90 -17.81
C GLU A 344 -3.13 35.08 -17.03
N LYS A 345 -3.26 36.22 -17.76
CA LYS A 345 -4.24 37.33 -17.63
C LYS A 345 -3.84 38.63 -16.88
N PRO A 346 -4.29 39.82 -17.38
CA PRO A 346 -5.60 40.04 -18.02
C PRO A 346 -5.60 40.53 -19.47
N GLU A 347 -6.50 39.91 -20.25
CA GLU A 347 -7.17 40.56 -21.38
C GLU A 347 -7.79 41.87 -20.86
N LYS A 348 -7.43 42.95 -21.55
CA LYS A 348 -7.79 44.32 -21.25
C LYS A 348 -9.30 44.56 -21.37
N GLU A 349 -9.74 45.52 -20.55
CA GLU A 349 -11.06 46.17 -20.42
C GLU A 349 -11.87 46.36 -21.71
#